data_AF-A0A1G7D4B5-F1
#
_entry.id   AF-A0A1G7D4B5-F1
#
_cell.length_a   1.000
_cell.length_b   1.000
_cell.length_c   1.000
_cell.angle_alpha   90.00
_cell.angle_beta   90.00
_cell.angle_gamma   90.00
#
_symmetry.space_group_name_H-M   'P 1'
#
loop_
_entity.id
_entity.type
_entity.pdbx_description
1 polymer ?
#
loop_
_entity_poly.entity_id
_entity_poly.type
_entity_poly.pdbx_seq_one_letter_code
_entity_poly.pdbx_strand_id
1 'polypeptide(L)'
;MLHYLWRAVDQHGVVLDIPVQDWRNASAAKRFFKRMLAGLKFKPSRIITDRLRSYGVAQREVLPEVKHRTIRYLNNRVENSHRPTRRRESQMQRFKSPRQAQQFLSSHAMIYGHF
;
A
#
# COMPACT_ATOMS: atom_id res chain seq x y z
N MET A 1 0.31 16.07 13.24
CA MET A 1 -0.27 14.71 13.23
C MET A 1 0.49 13.87 12.21
N LEU A 2 0.80 12.62 12.52
CA LEU A 2 1.50 11.71 11.59
C LEU A 2 0.46 11.04 10.68
N HIS A 3 0.77 10.95 9.38
CA HIS A 3 -0.05 10.23 8.40
C HIS A 3 0.75 9.10 7.78
N TYR A 4 0.06 8.02 7.43
CA TYR A 4 0.64 6.78 6.96
C TYR A 4 0.24 6.51 5.51
N LEU A 5 1.24 6.32 4.68
CA LEU A 5 1.08 5.88 3.30
C LEU A 5 0.96 4.36 3.27
N TRP A 6 -0.20 3.85 2.86
CA TRP A 6 -0.39 2.44 2.56
C TRP A 6 -0.19 2.24 1.06
N ARG A 7 0.37 1.10 0.64
CA ARG A 7 0.59 0.81 -0.78
C ARG A 7 0.40 -0.67 -1.07
N ALA A 8 -0.36 -0.97 -2.11
CA ALA A 8 -0.48 -2.28 -2.71
C ALA A 8 0.13 -2.25 -4.10
N VAL A 9 0.91 -3.28 -4.42
CA VAL A 9 1.42 -3.53 -5.76
C VAL A 9 1.16 -4.98 -6.13
N ASP A 10 0.97 -5.24 -7.41
CA ASP A 10 0.87 -6.60 -7.92
C ASP A 10 2.26 -7.26 -8.09
N GLN A 11 2.26 -8.47 -8.62
CA GLN A 11 3.50 -9.22 -8.86
C GLN A 11 4.40 -8.61 -9.93
N HIS A 12 3.86 -7.81 -10.86
CA HIS A 12 4.58 -7.12 -11.93
C HIS A 12 5.08 -5.75 -11.48
N GLY A 13 4.67 -5.26 -10.30
CA GLY A 13 5.05 -3.97 -9.76
C GLY A 13 4.06 -2.86 -10.09
N VAL A 14 2.91 -3.21 -10.71
CA VAL A 14 1.82 -2.26 -10.96
C VAL A 14 1.19 -1.88 -9.62
N VAL A 15 1.00 -0.59 -9.42
CA VAL A 15 0.34 -0.06 -8.23
C VAL A 15 -1.16 -0.35 -8.29
N LEU A 16 -1.67 -1.02 -7.26
CA LEU A 16 -3.09 -1.36 -7.14
C LEU A 16 -3.89 -0.34 -6.33
N ASP A 17 -3.34 0.15 -5.22
CA ASP A 17 -3.96 1.20 -4.40
C ASP A 17 -2.92 1.88 -3.50
N ILE A 18 -3.11 3.16 -3.20
CA ILE A 18 -2.22 3.95 -2.32
C ILE A 18 -3.03 4.99 -1.50
N PRO A 19 -3.71 4.56 -0.42
CA PRO A 19 -4.39 5.49 0.45
C PRO A 19 -3.46 6.06 1.53
N VAL A 20 -3.62 7.34 1.81
CA VAL A 20 -3.09 8.02 3.01
C VAL A 20 -4.12 7.85 4.14
N GLN A 21 -3.69 7.36 5.30
CA GLN A 21 -4.55 7.20 6.47
C GLN A 21 -3.90 7.79 7.72
N ASP A 22 -4.74 8.18 8.68
CA ASP A 22 -4.30 8.78 9.94
C ASP A 22 -3.72 7.77 10.93
N TRP A 23 -4.03 6.48 10.75
CA TRP A 23 -3.72 5.44 11.71
C TRP A 23 -3.00 4.26 11.05
N ARG A 24 -2.07 3.65 11.79
CA ARG A 24 -1.37 2.42 11.43
C ARG A 24 -1.80 1.24 12.31
N ASN A 25 -3.11 0.95 12.33
CA ASN A 25 -3.71 -0.08 13.18
C ASN A 25 -4.51 -1.13 12.39
N ALA A 26 -5.09 -2.11 13.08
CA ALA A 26 -5.87 -3.19 12.45
C ALA A 26 -7.07 -2.66 11.65
N SER A 27 -7.80 -1.67 12.15
CA SER A 27 -8.93 -1.06 11.45
C SER A 27 -8.51 -0.39 10.14
N ALA A 28 -7.39 0.33 10.15
CA ALA A 28 -6.81 0.93 8.95
C ALA A 28 -6.32 -0.11 7.94
N ALA A 29 -5.69 -1.19 8.40
CA ALA A 29 -5.28 -2.30 7.55
C ALA A 29 -6.47 -3.02 6.89
N LYS A 30 -7.55 -3.26 7.65
CA LYS A 30 -8.80 -3.86 7.13
C LYS A 30 -9.42 -2.99 6.04
N ARG A 31 -9.55 -1.68 6.29
CA ARG A 31 -10.07 -0.73 5.29
C ARG A 31 -9.21 -0.75 4.03
N PHE A 32 -7.89 -0.74 4.19
CA PHE A 32 -6.96 -0.82 3.07
C PHE A 32 -7.15 -2.10 2.26
N PHE A 33 -7.25 -3.28 2.89
CA PHE A 33 -7.49 -4.54 2.18
C PHE A 33 -8.84 -4.55 1.47
N LYS A 34 -9.92 -4.13 2.13
CA LYS A 34 -11.25 -4.07 1.50
C LYS A 34 -11.26 -3.14 0.28
N ARG A 35 -10.66 -1.95 0.41
CA ARG A 35 -10.57 -0.97 -0.67
C ARG A 35 -9.75 -1.49 -1.85
N MET A 36 -8.58 -2.08 -1.58
CA MET A 36 -7.75 -2.70 -2.60
C MET A 36 -8.52 -3.81 -3.35
N LEU A 37 -9.21 -4.69 -2.62
CA LEU A 37 -9.97 -5.79 -3.22
C LEU A 37 -11.18 -5.32 -4.03
N ALA A 38 -11.85 -4.24 -3.61
CA ALA A 38 -12.95 -3.67 -4.37
C ALA A 38 -12.53 -3.19 -5.77
N GLY A 39 -11.26 -2.82 -5.96
CA GLY A 39 -10.70 -2.48 -7.26
C GLY A 39 -10.21 -3.69 -8.08
N LEU A 40 -10.10 -4.88 -7.48
CA LEU A 40 -9.62 -6.08 -8.15
C LEU A 40 -10.79 -6.92 -8.66
N LYS A 41 -10.67 -7.41 -9.90
CA LYS A 41 -11.63 -8.37 -10.48
C LYS A 41 -11.39 -9.82 -10.02
N PHE A 42 -10.34 -10.07 -9.25
CA PHE A 42 -9.93 -11.40 -8.83
C PHE A 42 -9.41 -11.40 -7.40
N LYS A 43 -9.45 -12.58 -6.77
CA LYS A 43 -8.88 -12.82 -5.44
C LYS A 43 -7.39 -13.16 -5.57
N PRO A 44 -6.48 -12.50 -4.83
CA PRO A 44 -5.06 -12.86 -4.86
C PRO A 44 -4.84 -14.24 -4.23
N SER A 45 -3.93 -15.04 -4.82
CA SER A 45 -3.56 -16.35 -4.26
C SER A 45 -2.68 -16.24 -3.01
N ARG A 46 -1.92 -15.14 -2.88
CA ARG A 46 -1.10 -14.80 -1.73
C ARG A 46 -0.99 -13.30 -1.55
N ILE A 47 -0.82 -12.86 -0.31
CA ILE A 47 -0.40 -11.50 0.02
C ILE A 47 0.94 -11.52 0.75
N ILE A 48 1.75 -10.50 0.49
CA ILE A 48 3.06 -10.31 1.10
C ILE A 48 3.07 -8.94 1.76
N THR A 49 3.38 -8.90 3.06
CA THR A 49 3.49 -7.64 3.82
C THR A 49 4.75 -7.65 4.68
N ASP A 50 5.04 -6.51 5.32
CA ASP A 50 5.97 -6.48 6.46
C ASP A 50 5.39 -7.27 7.67
N ARG A 51 6.13 -7.29 8.79
CA ARG A 51 5.75 -8.02 10.01
C ARG A 51 4.82 -7.25 10.95
N LEU A 52 4.18 -6.18 10.51
CA LEU A 52 3.26 -5.42 11.35
C LEU A 52 2.03 -6.27 11.71
N ARG A 53 1.77 -6.43 13.01
CA ARG A 53 0.70 -7.30 13.54
C ARG A 53 -0.69 -6.95 12.99
N SER A 54 -0.96 -5.70 12.66
CA SER A 54 -2.25 -5.26 12.09
C SER A 54 -2.57 -5.94 10.76
N TYR A 55 -1.57 -6.29 9.95
CA TYR A 55 -1.80 -7.01 8.69
C TYR A 55 -2.31 -8.41 8.93
N GLY A 56 -1.78 -9.14 9.92
CA GLY A 56 -2.25 -10.48 10.25
C GLY A 56 -3.67 -10.50 10.82
N VAL A 57 -4.09 -9.44 11.52
CA VAL A 57 -5.50 -9.27 11.93
C VAL A 57 -6.39 -9.00 10.71
N ALA A 58 -5.99 -8.06 9.85
CA ALA A 58 -6.75 -7.72 8.66
C ALA A 58 -6.87 -8.88 7.66
N GLN A 59 -5.80 -9.66 7.48
CA GLN A 59 -5.80 -10.81 6.58
C GLN A 59 -6.77 -11.89 7.05
N ARG A 60 -6.75 -12.26 8.34
CA ARG A 60 -7.64 -13.31 8.87
C ARG A 60 -9.12 -12.96 8.70
N GLU A 61 -9.47 -11.67 8.77
CA GLU A 61 -10.85 -11.24 8.64
C GLU A 61 -11.30 -10.97 7.21
N VAL A 62 -10.42 -10.41 6.35
CA VAL A 62 -10.79 -9.97 5.00
C VAL A 62 -10.44 -11.02 3.95
N LEU A 63 -9.39 -11.81 4.17
CA LEU A 63 -8.82 -12.76 3.21
C LEU A 63 -8.39 -14.08 3.90
N PRO A 64 -9.29 -14.76 4.65
CA PRO A 64 -8.91 -15.90 5.49
C PRO A 64 -8.21 -17.03 4.72
N GLU A 65 -8.63 -17.28 3.48
CA GLU A 65 -8.10 -18.35 2.63
C GLU A 65 -6.83 -17.96 1.85
N VAL A 66 -6.41 -16.69 1.90
CA VAL A 66 -5.25 -16.21 1.15
C VAL A 66 -3.98 -16.42 1.94
N LYS A 67 -2.98 -17.07 1.33
CA LYS A 67 -1.68 -17.30 1.97
C LYS A 67 -1.00 -15.96 2.32
N HIS A 68 -0.73 -15.72 3.59
CA HIS A 68 0.00 -14.54 4.07
C HIS A 68 1.47 -14.87 4.30
N ARG A 69 2.39 -14.10 3.71
CA ARG A 69 3.84 -14.22 3.94
C ARG A 69 4.43 -12.90 4.45
N THR A 70 5.37 -12.99 5.39
CA THR A 70 6.04 -11.83 6.03
C THR A 70 7.57 -11.92 5.99
N ILE A 71 8.10 -12.63 5.00
CA ILE A 71 9.55 -12.82 4.82
C ILE A 71 10.16 -11.53 4.28
N ARG A 72 11.24 -11.05 4.93
CA ARG A 72 11.89 -9.73 4.73
C ARG A 72 12.24 -9.38 3.28
N TYR A 73 12.47 -10.37 2.41
CA TYR A 73 12.86 -10.13 1.02
C TYR A 73 11.69 -10.19 0.04
N LEU A 74 10.55 -10.76 0.45
CA LEU A 74 9.40 -10.90 -0.42
C LEU A 74 8.65 -9.58 -0.62
N ASN A 75 8.76 -8.63 0.32
CA ASN A 75 8.17 -7.30 0.19
C ASN A 75 9.07 -6.31 -0.56
N ASN A 76 10.24 -6.72 -1.09
CA ASN A 76 11.16 -5.83 -1.83
C ASN A 76 10.47 -5.07 -2.98
N ARG A 77 9.49 -5.69 -3.66
CA ARG A 77 8.72 -5.04 -4.73
C ARG A 77 7.99 -3.81 -4.20
N VAL A 78 7.25 -3.94 -3.11
CA VAL A 78 6.51 -2.82 -2.53
C VAL A 78 7.46 -1.79 -1.94
N GLU A 79 8.54 -2.21 -1.27
CA GLU A 79 9.56 -1.29 -0.74
C GLU A 79 10.21 -0.44 -1.84
N ASN A 80 10.58 -1.06 -2.97
CA ASN A 80 11.16 -0.36 -4.10
C ASN A 80 10.16 0.60 -4.76
N SER A 81 8.88 0.23 -4.82
CA SER A 81 7.83 1.08 -5.37
C SER A 81 7.57 2.37 -4.56
N HIS A 82 8.03 2.43 -3.30
CA HIS A 82 7.98 3.66 -2.51
C HIS A 82 9.07 4.67 -2.88
N ARG A 83 10.20 4.22 -3.45
CA ARG A 83 11.37 5.09 -3.69
C ARG A 83 11.06 6.31 -4.56
N PRO A 84 10.35 6.19 -5.70
CA PRO A 84 10.07 7.35 -6.54
C PRO A 84 9.17 8.38 -5.85
N THR A 85 8.15 7.90 -5.12
CA THR A 85 7.28 8.77 -4.31
C THR A 85 8.06 9.52 -3.23
N ARG A 86 8.95 8.84 -2.49
CA ARG A 86 9.81 9.48 -1.48
C ARG A 86 10.79 10.50 -2.08
N ARG A 87 11.36 10.21 -3.26
CA ARG A 87 12.25 11.14 -3.97
C ARG A 87 11.53 12.44 -4.32
N ARG A 88 10.32 12.34 -4.89
CA ARG A 88 9.50 13.52 -5.23
C ARG A 88 9.04 14.28 -3.99
N GLU A 89 8.58 13.58 -2.96
CA GLU A 89 8.24 14.21 -1.66
C GLU A 89 9.42 15.01 -1.09
N SER A 90 10.64 14.46 -1.16
CA SER A 90 11.85 15.15 -0.70
C SER A 90 12.16 16.40 -1.52
N GLN A 91 12.03 16.34 -2.86
CA GLN A 91 12.21 17.49 -3.75
C GLN A 91 11.17 18.59 -3.49
N MET A 92 9.95 18.21 -3.14
CA MET A 92 8.85 19.12 -2.81
C MET A 92 8.90 19.66 -1.36
N GLN A 93 9.96 19.35 -0.60
CA GLN A 93 10.09 19.75 0.80
C GLN A 93 8.90 19.30 1.68
N ARG A 94 8.44 18.06 1.44
CA ARG A 94 7.31 17.39 2.11
C ARG A 94 5.94 18.00 1.77
N PHE A 95 4.92 17.15 1.82
CA PHE A 95 3.54 17.59 1.67
C PHE A 95 3.10 18.42 2.88
N LYS A 96 2.33 19.48 2.62
CA LYS A 96 1.80 20.39 3.65
C LYS A 96 0.47 19.89 4.23
N SER A 97 -0.19 18.94 3.58
CA SER A 97 -1.41 18.30 4.10
C SER A 97 -1.61 16.87 3.56
N PRO A 98 -2.42 16.03 4.25
CA PRO A 98 -2.78 14.69 3.78
C PRO A 98 -3.55 14.73 2.47
N ARG A 99 -4.41 15.74 2.29
CA ARG A 99 -5.16 15.95 1.04
C ARG A 99 -4.22 16.22 -0.12
N GLN A 100 -3.22 17.08 0.07
CA GLN A 100 -2.21 17.35 -0.94
C GLN A 100 -1.41 16.09 -1.27
N ALA A 101 -1.00 15.32 -0.24
CA ALA A 101 -0.32 14.04 -0.44
C ALA A 101 -1.19 13.06 -1.25
N GLN A 102 -2.46 12.90 -0.89
CA GLN A 102 -3.37 12.00 -1.59
C GLN A 102 -3.60 12.43 -3.05
N GLN A 103 -3.81 13.72 -3.31
CA GLN A 103 -3.94 14.25 -4.68
C GLN A 103 -2.69 13.97 -5.51
N PHE A 104 -1.51 14.25 -4.95
CA PHE A 104 -0.24 13.97 -5.60
C PHE A 104 -0.12 12.48 -5.97
N LEU A 105 -0.39 11.59 -5.02
CA LEU A 105 -0.30 10.13 -5.22
C LEU A 105 -1.28 9.64 -6.30
N SER A 106 -2.52 10.14 -6.28
CA SER A 106 -3.53 9.79 -7.26
C SER A 106 -3.12 10.15 -8.69
N SER A 107 -2.45 11.28 -8.90
CA SER A 107 -1.99 11.69 -10.24
C SER A 107 -0.67 11.03 -10.68
N HIS A 108 0.21 10.70 -9.74
CA HIS A 108 1.61 10.39 -10.06
C HIS A 108 2.02 8.95 -9.82
N ALA A 109 1.23 8.16 -9.09
CA ALA A 109 1.64 6.82 -8.70
C ALA A 109 1.30 5.74 -9.74
N MET A 110 0.33 5.98 -10.63
CA MET A 110 0.00 5.07 -11.74
C MET A 110 1.04 5.07 -12.88
N ILE A 111 1.90 6.08 -12.96
CA ILE A 111 2.85 6.26 -14.07
C ILE A 111 3.98 5.21 -14.08
N TYR A 112 4.12 4.38 -13.04
CA TYR A 112 5.22 3.43 -12.88
C TYR A 112 4.97 2.00 -13.39
N GLY A 113 4.11 1.83 -14.41
CA GLY A 113 3.82 0.53 -15.03
C GLY A 113 4.08 0.44 -16.55
N HIS A 114 4.67 1.46 -17.18
CA HIS A 114 4.74 1.59 -18.65
C HIS A 114 6.16 1.64 -19.26
N PHE A 115 7.18 1.13 -18.57
CA PHE A 115 8.53 0.99 -19.13
C PHE A 115 9.15 -0.34 -18.74
#